data_AF-A0AAV7SJZ7-F1
#
_entry.id   AF-A0AAV7SJZ7-F1
#
_cell.length_a   1.000
_cell.length_b   1.000
_cell.length_c   1.000
_cell.angle_alpha   90.00
_cell.angle_beta   90.00
_cell.angle_gamma   90.00
#
_symmetry.space_group_name_H-M   'P 1'
#
loop_
_entity.id
_entity.type
_entity.pdbx_description
1 polymer ?
#
loop_
_entity_poly.entity_id
_entity_poly.type
_entity_poly.pdbx_seq_one_letter_code
_entity_poly.pdbx_strand_id
1 'polypeptide(L)'
;MIALLYKHKGERCDLKKWRPISLLNVDYKILAKTMVNRLKGAMGEIVHPDQTCGLPGRRVADSLALIRDTIQYITDRNICAELLAEYIRKNPNIRGIPTPGDAKKEVKCMLYMDDVTLFCTDGKSVQSLLEAWKDFGKASGAKINMNKSQAKVFGRWDYNLLPLLLGTTFPSSLGATLGHVTLADAALPAPDRTVNPARASGGERARLAPGIP
;
A
#
# COMPACT_ATOMS: atom_id res chain seq x y z
N MET A 1 39.35 4.40 20.49
CA MET A 1 39.56 5.65 19.72
C MET A 1 38.36 5.86 18.80
N ILE A 2 37.88 7.10 18.60
CA ILE A 2 36.80 7.41 17.65
C ILE A 2 37.40 8.17 16.47
N ALA A 3 37.09 7.74 15.25
CA ALA A 3 37.44 8.42 14.00
C ALA A 3 36.16 8.87 13.27
N LEU A 4 36.21 10.01 12.57
CA LEU A 4 35.08 10.51 11.80
C LEU A 4 35.27 10.16 10.31
N LEU A 5 34.30 9.47 9.71
CA LEU A 5 34.28 9.17 8.28
C LEU A 5 33.30 10.09 7.54
N TYR A 6 33.78 10.80 6.53
CA TYR A 6 32.95 11.68 5.71
C TYR A 6 32.10 10.89 4.71
N LYS A 7 30.82 11.23 4.55
CA LYS A 7 29.91 10.56 3.59
C LYS A 7 30.12 10.99 2.12
N HIS A 8 31.11 11.83 1.80
CA HIS A 8 31.39 12.35 0.45
C HIS A 8 30.17 12.98 -0.26
N LYS A 9 29.26 13.63 0.49
CA LYS A 9 28.08 14.31 -0.06
C LYS A 9 27.87 15.68 0.59
N GLY A 10 27.95 16.74 -0.22
CA GLY A 10 27.77 18.14 0.19
C GLY A 10 29.03 18.78 0.78
N GLU A 11 28.85 19.82 1.60
CA GLU A 11 29.92 20.56 2.28
C GLU A 11 30.46 19.84 3.52
N ARG A 12 31.77 20.01 3.79
CA ARG A 12 32.48 19.34 4.90
C ARG A 12 32.19 19.91 6.29
N CYS A 13 31.76 21.18 6.35
CA CYS A 13 31.53 21.91 7.61
C CYS A 13 30.28 21.46 8.39
N ASP A 14 29.39 20.68 7.75
CA ASP A 14 28.18 20.16 8.39
C ASP A 14 28.42 18.78 9.01
N LEU A 15 28.42 18.75 10.35
CA LEU A 15 28.64 17.58 11.20
C LEU A 15 27.69 16.40 10.90
N LYS A 16 26.47 16.63 10.40
CA LYS A 16 25.49 15.56 10.10
C LYS A 16 25.93 14.65 8.94
N LYS A 17 26.89 15.11 8.13
CA LYS A 17 27.49 14.36 7.00
C LYS A 17 28.64 13.43 7.41
N TRP A 18 29.05 13.47 8.67
CA TRP A 18 30.09 12.59 9.21
C TRP A 18 29.46 11.38 9.94
N ARG A 19 30.14 10.23 9.89
CA ARG A 19 29.81 9.05 10.70
C ARG A 19 30.91 8.86 11.75
N PRO A 20 30.59 8.85 13.06
CA PRO A 20 31.54 8.40 14.07
C PRO A 20 31.75 6.89 13.93
N ILE A 21 33.01 6.47 13.90
CA ILE A 21 33.43 5.08 13.84
C ILE A 21 34.33 4.81 15.04
N SER A 22 33.90 3.92 15.92
CA SER A 22 34.72 3.39 17.00
C SER A 22 35.77 2.42 16.44
N LEU A 23 37.03 2.82 16.47
CA LEU A 23 38.15 1.95 16.13
C LEU A 23 38.40 0.99 17.30
N LEU A 24 37.90 -0.23 17.14
CA LEU A 24 38.19 -1.38 18.00
C LEU A 24 39.62 -1.90 17.77
N ASN A 25 40.25 -2.36 18.85
CA ASN A 25 41.58 -2.99 18.85
C ASN A 25 41.63 -4.20 17.89
N VAL A 26 42.81 -4.47 17.34
CA VAL A 26 42.99 -5.52 16.33
C VAL A 26 42.74 -6.91 16.91
N ASP A 27 43.20 -7.17 18.13
CA ASP A 27 43.06 -8.48 18.81
C ASP A 27 41.58 -8.85 19.01
N TYR A 28 40.75 -7.85 19.38
CA TYR A 28 39.30 -8.02 19.49
C TYR A 28 38.67 -8.42 18.14
N LYS A 29 39.11 -7.82 17.03
CA LYS A 29 38.63 -8.17 15.68
C LYS A 29 39.04 -9.59 15.28
N ILE A 30 40.26 -10.02 15.63
CA ILE A 30 40.75 -11.39 15.37
C ILE A 30 39.93 -12.41 16.18
N LEU A 31 39.73 -12.16 17.49
CA LEU A 31 38.91 -13.00 18.37
C LEU A 31 37.47 -13.12 17.83
N ALA A 32 36.82 -11.99 17.56
CA ALA A 32 35.45 -11.95 17.05
C ALA A 32 35.33 -12.66 15.69
N LYS A 33 36.29 -12.49 14.78
CA LYS A 33 36.29 -13.18 13.48
C LYS A 33 36.43 -14.69 13.64
N THR A 34 37.26 -15.13 14.58
CA THR A 34 37.45 -16.55 14.91
C THR A 34 36.18 -17.15 15.51
N MET A 35 35.51 -16.45 16.43
CA MET A 35 34.20 -16.86 16.98
C MET A 35 33.14 -16.99 15.88
N VAL A 36 32.99 -15.97 15.01
CA VAL A 36 32.03 -16.01 13.89
C VAL A 36 32.32 -17.19 12.96
N ASN A 37 33.58 -17.47 12.65
CA ASN A 37 33.94 -18.60 11.79
C ASN A 37 33.59 -19.96 12.42
N ARG A 38 33.68 -20.12 13.75
CA ARG A 38 33.21 -21.33 14.45
C ARG A 38 31.69 -21.44 14.50
N LEU A 39 30.98 -20.33 14.73
CA LEU A 39 29.51 -20.32 14.86
C LEU A 39 28.77 -20.48 13.52
N LYS A 40 29.40 -20.13 12.39
CA LYS A 40 28.81 -20.22 11.04
C LYS A 40 28.15 -21.57 10.72
N GLY A 41 28.71 -22.68 11.21
CA GLY A 41 28.17 -24.03 10.96
C GLY A 41 26.75 -24.21 11.52
N ALA A 42 26.53 -23.80 12.77
CA ALA A 42 25.22 -23.94 13.44
C ALA A 42 24.27 -22.75 13.15
N MET A 43 24.79 -21.61 12.72
CA MET A 43 23.98 -20.39 12.55
C MET A 43 22.88 -20.53 11.49
N GLY A 44 23.07 -21.39 10.48
CA GLY A 44 22.06 -21.64 9.44
C GLY A 44 20.82 -22.41 9.92
N GLU A 45 20.98 -23.21 10.99
CA GLU A 45 19.91 -24.03 11.60
C GLU A 45 19.19 -23.26 12.72
N ILE A 46 19.93 -22.48 13.52
CA ILE A 46 19.38 -21.69 14.63
C ILE A 46 18.57 -20.48 14.14
N VAL A 47 18.95 -19.90 13.00
CA VAL A 47 18.37 -18.64 12.51
C VAL A 47 17.26 -18.90 11.48
N HIS A 48 16.05 -18.41 11.80
CA HIS A 48 14.84 -18.52 10.99
C HIS A 48 15.09 -18.24 9.49
N PRO A 49 14.50 -19.01 8.54
CA PRO A 49 14.74 -18.87 7.10
C PRO A 49 14.67 -17.43 6.56
N ASP A 50 13.67 -16.67 7.01
CA ASP A 50 13.38 -15.29 6.54
C ASP A 50 14.52 -14.28 6.80
N GLN A 51 15.40 -14.56 7.77
CA GLN A 51 16.56 -13.71 8.04
C GLN A 51 17.64 -14.01 6.99
N THR A 52 17.73 -13.18 5.95
CA THR A 52 18.70 -13.36 4.86
C THR A 52 20.06 -12.70 5.12
N CYS A 53 20.12 -11.71 6.02
CA CYS A 53 21.33 -10.93 6.25
C CYS A 53 22.35 -11.64 7.15
N GLY A 54 23.63 -11.64 6.74
CA GLY A 54 24.76 -12.11 7.55
C GLY A 54 25.03 -13.62 7.51
N LEU A 55 24.17 -14.40 6.85
CA LEU A 55 24.31 -15.86 6.71
C LEU A 55 24.97 -16.25 5.38
N PRO A 56 25.81 -17.30 5.36
CA PRO A 56 26.35 -17.84 4.12
C PRO A 56 25.21 -18.44 3.27
N GLY A 57 25.26 -18.26 1.96
CA GLY A 57 24.29 -18.80 1.01
C GLY A 57 23.01 -17.96 0.83
N ARG A 58 22.56 -17.23 1.85
CA ARG A 58 21.39 -16.33 1.77
C ARG A 58 21.79 -14.96 1.20
N ARG A 59 20.92 -14.35 0.40
CA ARG A 59 21.12 -13.06 -0.29
C ARG A 59 19.96 -12.10 0.00
N VAL A 60 20.25 -10.80 -0.10
CA VAL A 60 19.21 -9.74 -0.02
C VAL A 60 18.16 -9.88 -1.14
N ALA A 61 18.55 -10.44 -2.28
CA ALA A 61 17.65 -10.76 -3.39
C ALA A 61 16.57 -11.79 -2.99
N ASP A 62 16.89 -12.74 -2.10
CA ASP A 62 15.96 -13.80 -1.68
C ASP A 62 14.81 -13.20 -0.85
N SER A 63 15.12 -12.26 0.04
CA SER A 63 14.11 -11.48 0.77
C SER A 63 13.28 -10.58 -0.13
N LEU A 64 13.84 -10.05 -1.22
CA LEU A 64 13.08 -9.28 -2.21
C LEU A 64 12.14 -10.17 -3.04
N ALA A 65 12.61 -11.37 -3.43
CA ALA A 65 11.79 -12.36 -4.11
C ALA A 65 10.63 -12.82 -3.22
N LEU A 66 10.91 -13.19 -1.96
CA LEU A 66 9.88 -13.58 -0.98
C LEU A 66 8.79 -12.51 -0.83
N ILE A 67 9.17 -11.24 -0.69
CA ILE A 67 8.21 -10.12 -0.59
C ILE A 67 7.39 -10.00 -1.88
N ARG A 68 8.03 -10.07 -3.06
CA ARG A 68 7.35 -9.97 -4.36
C ARG A 68 6.34 -11.11 -4.54
N ASP A 69 6.76 -12.34 -4.28
CA ASP A 69 5.94 -13.54 -4.48
C ASP A 69 4.78 -13.57 -3.47
N THR A 70 5.01 -13.09 -2.24
CA THR A 70 3.96 -12.90 -1.23
C THR A 70 2.92 -11.87 -1.68
N ILE A 71 3.36 -10.73 -2.23
CA ILE A 71 2.45 -9.71 -2.78
C ILE A 71 1.62 -10.28 -3.93
N GLN A 72 2.27 -10.97 -4.88
CA GLN A 72 1.58 -11.61 -6.01
C GLN A 72 0.53 -12.62 -5.53
N TYR A 73 0.90 -13.51 -4.60
CA TYR A 73 0.00 -14.50 -4.02
C TYR A 73 -1.21 -13.88 -3.30
N ILE A 74 -0.99 -12.77 -2.57
CA ILE A 74 -2.05 -12.01 -1.90
C ILE A 74 -3.01 -11.37 -2.92
N THR A 75 -2.47 -10.85 -4.02
CA THR A 75 -3.26 -10.26 -5.13
C THR A 75 -4.08 -11.33 -5.85
N ASP A 76 -3.44 -12.43 -6.30
CA ASP A 76 -4.09 -13.50 -7.06
C ASP A 76 -5.23 -14.19 -6.29
N ARG A 77 -5.16 -14.20 -4.96
CA ARG A 77 -6.20 -14.77 -4.08
C ARG A 77 -7.13 -13.73 -3.45
N ASN A 78 -7.01 -12.46 -3.83
CA ASN A 78 -7.78 -11.33 -3.29
C ASN A 78 -7.85 -11.29 -1.74
N ILE A 79 -6.74 -11.61 -1.08
CA ILE A 79 -6.65 -11.65 0.39
C ILE A 79 -6.69 -10.23 0.99
N CYS A 80 -6.32 -9.21 0.19
CA CYS A 80 -6.43 -7.80 0.53
C CYS A 80 -7.83 -7.38 0.99
N ALA A 81 -8.89 -7.85 0.31
CA ALA A 81 -10.26 -7.48 0.65
C ALA A 81 -10.67 -8.03 2.04
N GLU A 82 -10.25 -9.24 2.38
CA GLU A 82 -10.53 -9.85 3.69
C GLU A 82 -9.72 -9.23 4.82
N LEU A 83 -8.46 -8.83 4.57
CA LEU A 83 -7.66 -8.04 5.53
C LEU A 83 -8.35 -6.71 5.89
N LEU A 84 -8.87 -5.99 4.90
CA LEU A 84 -9.66 -4.79 5.12
C LEU A 84 -10.96 -5.09 5.89
N ALA A 85 -11.69 -6.12 5.47
CA ALA A 85 -12.95 -6.50 6.10
C ALA A 85 -12.75 -6.85 7.58
N GLU A 86 -11.70 -7.59 7.91
CA GLU A 86 -11.35 -7.94 9.28
C GLU A 86 -10.92 -6.72 10.12
N TYR A 87 -10.20 -5.76 9.52
CA TYR A 87 -9.88 -4.49 10.16
C TYR A 87 -11.15 -3.67 10.49
N ILE A 88 -12.12 -3.65 9.57
CA ILE A 88 -13.43 -3.00 9.76
C ILE A 88 -14.27 -3.73 10.82
N ARG A 89 -14.32 -5.07 10.80
CA ARG A 89 -15.05 -5.90 11.79
C ARG A 89 -14.55 -5.63 13.20
N LYS A 90 -13.23 -5.66 13.41
CA LYS A 90 -12.57 -5.43 14.70
C LYS A 90 -12.66 -4.00 15.22
N ASN A 91 -12.90 -2.99 14.37
CA ASN A 91 -12.96 -1.60 14.80
C ASN A 91 -14.26 -1.32 15.60
N PRO A 92 -14.18 -0.91 16.90
CA PRO A 92 -15.35 -0.64 17.72
C PRO A 92 -16.08 0.66 17.36
N ASN A 93 -15.43 1.59 16.64
CA ASN A 93 -16.02 2.86 16.23
C ASN A 93 -16.92 2.73 15.00
N ILE A 94 -16.83 1.61 14.28
CA ILE A 94 -17.67 1.29 13.12
C ILE A 94 -18.80 0.38 13.61
N ARG A 95 -20.03 0.89 13.62
CA ARG A 95 -21.25 0.12 13.92
C ARG A 95 -21.93 -0.34 12.64
N GLY A 96 -22.22 -1.64 12.57
CA GLY A 96 -22.88 -2.29 11.43
C GLY A 96 -24.39 -2.46 11.63
N ILE A 97 -25.02 -3.15 10.70
CA ILE A 97 -26.45 -3.49 10.80
C ILE A 97 -26.60 -4.71 11.73
N PRO A 98 -27.37 -4.63 12.83
CA PRO A 98 -27.59 -5.79 13.71
C PRO A 98 -28.41 -6.86 12.98
N THR A 99 -28.03 -8.13 13.15
CA THR A 99 -28.76 -9.25 12.53
C THR A 99 -30.10 -9.51 13.22
N PRO A 100 -31.18 -9.80 12.48
CA PRO A 100 -32.44 -10.23 13.07
C PRO A 100 -32.24 -11.48 13.95
N GLY A 101 -32.70 -11.41 15.20
CA GLY A 101 -32.60 -12.51 16.17
C GLY A 101 -31.36 -12.49 17.08
N ASP A 102 -30.29 -11.77 16.75
CA ASP A 102 -29.14 -11.57 17.64
C ASP A 102 -28.61 -10.13 17.57
N ALA A 103 -28.94 -9.35 18.61
CA ALA A 103 -28.52 -7.97 18.75
C ALA A 103 -27.01 -7.78 19.05
N LYS A 104 -26.26 -8.86 19.35
CA LYS A 104 -24.80 -8.79 19.54
C LYS A 104 -24.02 -8.96 18.24
N LYS A 105 -24.67 -9.41 17.16
CA LYS A 105 -24.02 -9.73 15.90
C LYS A 105 -24.38 -8.67 14.85
N GLU A 106 -23.36 -7.90 14.44
CA GLU A 106 -23.49 -6.84 13.44
C GLU A 106 -22.83 -7.24 12.11
N VAL A 107 -23.49 -6.92 11.00
CA VAL A 107 -22.92 -6.99 9.65
C VAL A 107 -22.33 -5.61 9.30
N LYS A 108 -21.00 -5.52 9.24
CA LYS A 108 -20.27 -4.29 8.87
C LYS A 108 -19.80 -4.28 7.40
N CYS A 109 -19.61 -5.46 6.82
CA CYS A 109 -19.09 -5.62 5.48
C CYS A 109 -19.56 -6.94 4.84
N MET A 110 -19.70 -6.95 3.52
CA MET A 110 -19.80 -8.13 2.66
C MET A 110 -18.77 -8.02 1.55
N LEU A 111 -18.16 -9.15 1.18
CA LEU A 111 -17.18 -9.24 0.11
C LEU A 111 -17.69 -10.19 -0.97
N TYR A 112 -17.56 -9.80 -2.23
CA TYR A 112 -17.79 -10.68 -3.37
C TYR A 112 -16.75 -10.36 -4.46
N MET A 113 -15.72 -11.21 -4.56
CA MET A 113 -14.55 -10.93 -5.42
C MET A 113 -14.02 -9.51 -5.15
N ASP A 114 -13.89 -8.67 -6.18
CA ASP A 114 -13.35 -7.31 -6.08
C ASP A 114 -14.35 -6.27 -5.54
N ASP A 115 -15.61 -6.67 -5.35
CA ASP A 115 -16.68 -5.81 -4.86
C ASP A 115 -16.80 -5.90 -3.33
N VAL A 116 -16.41 -4.81 -2.67
CA VAL A 116 -16.58 -4.61 -1.22
C VAL A 116 -17.87 -3.82 -0.99
N THR A 117 -18.82 -4.39 -0.23
CA THR A 117 -20.02 -3.68 0.23
C THR A 117 -19.91 -3.38 1.73
N LEU A 118 -20.04 -2.11 2.11
CA LEU A 118 -19.84 -1.66 3.49
C LEU A 118 -21.14 -1.10 4.09
N PHE A 119 -21.35 -1.37 5.39
CA PHE A 119 -22.56 -1.02 6.13
C PHE A 119 -22.23 -0.23 7.40
N CYS A 120 -22.86 0.94 7.54
CA CYS A 120 -22.76 1.81 8.71
C CYS A 120 -24.14 2.29 9.16
N THR A 121 -24.36 2.40 10.47
CA THR A 121 -25.58 2.98 11.07
C THR A 121 -25.52 4.49 11.32
N ASP A 122 -24.31 5.06 11.43
CA ASP A 122 -24.11 6.43 11.92
C ASP A 122 -23.08 7.21 11.07
N GLY A 123 -23.24 8.54 10.98
CA GLY A 123 -22.26 9.42 10.33
C GLY A 123 -20.86 9.33 10.93
N LYS A 124 -20.74 9.17 12.27
CA LYS A 124 -19.45 8.94 12.95
C LYS A 124 -18.78 7.64 12.48
N SER A 125 -19.54 6.57 12.33
CA SER A 125 -19.02 5.29 11.80
C SER A 125 -18.66 5.38 10.32
N VAL A 126 -19.38 6.18 9.51
CA VAL A 126 -18.98 6.50 8.13
C VAL A 126 -17.63 7.21 8.11
N GLN A 127 -17.40 8.20 8.98
CA GLN A 127 -16.11 8.87 9.08
C GLN A 127 -14.99 7.89 9.47
N SER A 128 -15.16 7.10 10.55
CA SER A 128 -14.17 6.11 10.97
C SER A 128 -13.90 5.02 9.92
N LEU A 129 -14.90 4.67 9.11
CA LEU A 129 -14.75 3.74 7.99
C LEU A 129 -13.95 4.36 6.83
N LEU A 130 -14.16 5.64 6.51
CA LEU A 130 -13.35 6.36 5.51
C LEU A 130 -11.91 6.58 5.99
N GLU A 131 -11.69 6.79 7.29
CA GLU A 131 -10.35 6.84 7.90
C GLU A 131 -9.68 5.47 7.83
N ALA A 132 -10.39 4.40 8.21
CA ALA A 132 -9.91 3.03 8.08
C ALA A 132 -9.54 2.66 6.64
N TRP A 133 -10.36 3.07 5.65
CA TRP A 133 -10.01 2.88 4.25
C TRP A 133 -8.78 3.70 3.84
N LYS A 134 -8.68 4.98 4.25
CA LYS A 134 -7.51 5.82 3.93
C LYS A 134 -6.21 5.20 4.46
N ASP A 135 -6.22 4.64 5.66
CA ASP A 135 -5.05 4.00 6.25
C ASP A 135 -4.73 2.65 5.59
N PHE A 136 -5.76 1.85 5.26
CA PHE A 136 -5.58 0.66 4.43
C PHE A 136 -5.00 1.00 3.05
N GLY A 137 -5.47 2.07 2.41
CA GLY A 137 -4.97 2.55 1.11
C GLY A 137 -3.53 3.05 1.15
N LYS A 138 -3.09 3.67 2.26
CA LYS A 138 -1.68 4.01 2.50
C LYS A 138 -0.80 2.76 2.62
N ALA A 139 -1.29 1.71 3.27
CA ALA A 139 -0.54 0.48 3.53
C ALA A 139 -0.49 -0.47 2.32
N SER A 140 -1.60 -0.63 1.60
CA SER A 140 -1.74 -1.55 0.46
C SER A 140 -1.45 -0.90 -0.90
N GLY A 141 -1.49 0.43 -0.99
CA GLY A 141 -1.50 1.15 -2.26
C GLY A 141 -2.84 1.14 -3.00
N ALA A 142 -3.85 0.42 -2.49
CA ALA A 142 -5.17 0.32 -3.12
C ALA A 142 -5.92 1.66 -3.11
N LYS A 143 -6.63 1.97 -4.19
CA LYS A 143 -7.40 3.21 -4.36
C LYS A 143 -8.86 2.90 -4.62
N ILE A 144 -9.75 3.69 -4.01
CA ILE A 144 -11.19 3.67 -4.33
C ILE A 144 -11.37 4.12 -5.78
N ASN A 145 -12.06 3.31 -6.58
CA ASN A 145 -12.50 3.74 -7.91
C ASN A 145 -13.75 4.63 -7.76
N MET A 146 -13.55 5.94 -7.61
CA MET A 146 -14.64 6.91 -7.40
C MET A 146 -15.68 6.96 -8.52
N ASN A 147 -15.36 6.46 -9.72
CA ASN A 147 -16.30 6.41 -10.85
C ASN A 147 -17.25 5.21 -10.78
N LYS A 148 -16.81 4.12 -10.12
CA LYS A 148 -17.64 2.93 -9.86
C LYS A 148 -18.32 2.98 -8.49
N SER A 149 -17.65 3.60 -7.51
CA SER A 149 -18.07 3.58 -6.11
C SER A 149 -19.21 4.55 -5.83
N GLN A 150 -20.24 4.09 -5.15
CA GLN A 150 -21.46 4.87 -4.85
C GLN A 150 -21.89 4.66 -3.39
N ALA A 151 -22.54 5.67 -2.78
CA ALA A 151 -23.13 5.65 -1.43
C ALA A 151 -24.54 6.33 -1.45
N LYS A 152 -25.52 5.88 -0.65
CA LYS A 152 -26.97 6.17 -0.92
C LYS A 152 -27.99 6.44 0.24
N VAL A 153 -27.62 6.45 1.53
CA VAL A 153 -28.39 7.02 2.70
C VAL A 153 -29.79 6.44 3.04
N PHE A 154 -29.92 5.55 4.05
CA PHE A 154 -31.21 4.88 4.40
C PHE A 154 -32.00 5.49 5.57
N GLY A 155 -33.27 5.84 5.35
CA GLY A 155 -34.10 6.40 6.43
C GLY A 155 -33.67 7.83 6.81
N ARG A 156 -33.74 8.18 8.10
CA ARG A 156 -33.40 9.53 8.59
C ARG A 156 -31.93 9.59 9.01
N TRP A 157 -31.17 10.50 8.43
CA TRP A 157 -29.76 10.76 8.75
C TRP A 157 -29.55 12.23 9.12
N ASP A 158 -28.57 12.48 9.99
CA ASP A 158 -28.04 13.83 10.20
C ASP A 158 -27.02 14.13 9.10
N TYR A 159 -27.48 14.86 8.08
CA TYR A 159 -26.68 15.20 6.91
C TYR A 159 -25.48 16.11 7.23
N ASN A 160 -25.48 16.80 8.38
CA ASN A 160 -24.33 17.62 8.81
C ASN A 160 -23.11 16.77 9.22
N LEU A 161 -23.34 15.49 9.54
CA LEU A 161 -22.31 14.53 9.96
C LEU A 161 -21.88 13.58 8.82
N LEU A 162 -22.40 13.78 7.59
CA LEU A 162 -22.00 13.02 6.42
C LEU A 162 -20.87 13.73 5.66
N PRO A 163 -19.67 13.14 5.50
CA PRO A 163 -18.63 13.71 4.67
C PRO A 163 -19.05 13.71 3.19
N LEU A 164 -19.35 14.90 2.65
CA LEU A 164 -19.82 15.22 1.29
C LEU A 164 -18.77 14.96 0.18
N LEU A 165 -18.11 13.79 0.20
CA LEU A 165 -16.86 13.52 -0.54
C LEU A 165 -16.93 12.42 -1.62
N LEU A 166 -18.12 11.93 -1.98
CA LEU A 166 -18.30 10.87 -3.00
C LEU A 166 -19.39 11.20 -4.05
N GLY A 167 -19.30 12.36 -4.72
CA GLY A 167 -19.98 12.62 -6.00
C GLY A 167 -21.50 12.34 -6.03
N THR A 168 -22.20 12.48 -4.89
CA THR A 168 -23.56 11.98 -4.72
C THR A 168 -24.60 12.93 -5.31
N THR A 169 -25.20 12.57 -6.43
CA THR A 169 -26.55 13.06 -6.79
C THR A 169 -27.55 12.41 -5.83
N PHE A 170 -28.20 13.20 -4.98
CA PHE A 170 -29.22 12.74 -4.04
C PHE A 170 -30.60 12.65 -4.71
N PRO A 171 -31.22 11.46 -4.87
CA PRO A 171 -32.65 11.36 -5.16
C PRO A 171 -33.44 11.60 -3.86
N SER A 172 -34.48 12.42 -3.93
CA SER A 172 -35.35 12.75 -2.79
C SER A 172 -36.36 11.63 -2.45
N SER A 173 -35.87 10.45 -2.08
CA SER A 173 -36.59 9.40 -1.30
C SER A 173 -35.74 8.13 -1.12
N LEU A 174 -35.75 7.54 0.08
CA LEU A 174 -35.28 6.17 0.42
C LEU A 174 -33.91 5.66 -0.18
N GLY A 175 -32.85 5.49 0.64
CA GLY A 175 -31.58 4.84 0.22
C GLY A 175 -31.58 3.30 0.01
N ALA A 176 -30.56 2.53 0.41
CA ALA A 176 -29.71 2.65 1.61
C ALA A 176 -28.23 3.06 1.38
N THR A 177 -27.42 3.32 2.43
CA THR A 177 -25.94 3.50 2.33
C THR A 177 -25.22 2.17 2.05
N LEU A 178 -25.57 1.52 0.95
CA LEU A 178 -24.64 0.64 0.26
C LEU A 178 -23.51 1.51 -0.25
N GLY A 179 -22.35 1.39 0.38
CA GLY A 179 -21.08 1.71 -0.25
C GLY A 179 -20.67 0.53 -1.13
N HIS A 180 -20.79 0.63 -2.45
CA HIS A 180 -20.12 -0.30 -3.36
C HIS A 180 -18.71 0.25 -3.60
N VAL A 181 -17.67 -0.54 -3.37
CA VAL A 181 -16.28 -0.17 -3.66
C VAL A 181 -15.61 -1.32 -4.40
N THR A 182 -15.46 -1.15 -5.72
CA THR A 182 -14.64 -2.04 -6.54
C THR A 182 -13.16 -1.73 -6.32
N LEU A 183 -12.37 -2.74 -5.94
CA LEU A 183 -10.92 -2.66 -6.06
C LEU A 183 -10.56 -2.53 -7.54
N ALA A 184 -9.86 -1.46 -7.93
CA ALA A 184 -9.29 -1.35 -9.27
C ALA A 184 -7.85 -1.86 -9.26
N ASP A 185 -7.47 -2.62 -10.28
CA ASP A 185 -6.15 -3.24 -10.42
C ASP A 185 -5.00 -2.30 -10.07
N ALA A 186 -4.05 -2.82 -9.28
CA ALA A 186 -2.77 -2.17 -9.05
C ALA A 186 -1.93 -2.28 -10.33
N ALA A 187 -2.16 -1.37 -11.28
CA ALA A 187 -1.37 -1.22 -12.49
C ALA A 187 0.08 -0.87 -12.14
N LEU A 188 0.93 -1.90 -12.04
CA LEU A 188 2.38 -1.78 -12.08
C LEU A 188 2.78 -1.06 -13.38
N PRO A 189 3.73 -0.10 -13.34
CA PRO A 189 4.23 0.51 -14.56
C PRO A 189 4.93 -0.55 -15.41
N ALA A 190 4.50 -0.68 -16.66
CA ALA A 190 5.07 -1.63 -17.61
C ALA A 190 6.56 -1.31 -17.90
N PRO A 191 7.42 -2.33 -18.12
CA PRO A 191 8.82 -2.09 -18.45
C PRO A 191 8.96 -1.49 -19.85
N ASP A 192 9.83 -0.48 -19.96
CA ASP A 192 10.12 0.24 -21.20
C ASP A 192 10.56 -0.72 -22.33
N ARG A 193 9.86 -0.64 -23.47
CA ARG A 193 10.11 -1.43 -24.68
C ARG A 193 9.79 -0.62 -25.96
N THR A 194 10.50 0.48 -26.18
CA THR A 194 10.65 1.04 -27.54
C THR A 194 12.09 1.45 -27.86
N VAL A 195 12.96 0.47 -28.09
CA VAL A 195 14.08 0.66 -29.02
C VAL A 195 13.51 0.52 -30.45
N ASN A 196 13.79 1.53 -31.27
CA ASN A 196 13.37 1.69 -32.66
C ASN A 196 13.91 0.56 -33.56
N PRO A 197 13.27 0.21 -34.71
CA PRO A 197 13.79 0.79 -35.95
C PRO A 197 12.80 1.02 -37.13
N ALA A 198 12.89 2.22 -37.71
CA ALA A 198 13.04 2.55 -39.14
C ALA A 198 12.01 2.10 -40.23
N ARG A 199 11.26 3.09 -40.77
CA ARG A 199 11.12 3.46 -42.21
C ARG A 199 10.35 4.80 -42.30
N ALA A 200 10.91 5.89 -42.84
CA ALA A 200 10.86 6.33 -44.26
C ALA A 200 9.41 6.58 -44.78
N SER A 201 9.02 7.70 -45.42
CA SER A 201 9.77 8.78 -46.12
C SER A 201 8.91 10.01 -46.49
N GLY A 202 9.51 11.19 -46.73
CA GLY A 202 8.88 12.43 -47.30
C GLY A 202 8.25 13.35 -46.25
N GLY A 203 8.39 14.69 -46.23
CA GLY A 203 8.62 15.70 -47.29
C GLY A 203 7.28 16.42 -47.60
N GLU A 204 7.11 17.75 -47.68
CA GLU A 204 8.03 18.91 -47.58
C GLU A 204 7.24 20.20 -47.19
N ARG A 205 7.94 21.34 -47.06
CA ARG A 205 7.56 22.68 -46.56
C ARG A 205 6.45 23.48 -47.30
N ALA A 206 5.57 24.08 -46.47
CA ALA A 206 5.27 25.54 -46.35
C ALA A 206 4.37 26.35 -47.34
N ARG A 207 3.81 27.43 -46.73
CA ARG A 207 3.36 28.77 -47.24
C ARG A 207 1.85 29.06 -47.37
N LEU A 208 1.42 30.00 -46.50
CA LEU A 208 0.75 31.30 -46.77
C LEU A 208 -0.59 31.40 -47.55
N ALA A 209 -1.38 32.38 -47.10
CA ALA A 209 -2.75 32.79 -47.49
C ALA A 209 -2.80 33.60 -48.82
N PRO A 210 -3.92 34.25 -49.27
CA PRO A 210 -5.25 34.43 -48.67
C PRO A 210 -6.47 34.13 -49.62
N GLY A 211 -7.69 34.48 -49.20
CA GLY A 211 -8.96 34.16 -49.88
C GLY A 211 -9.55 35.26 -50.79
N ILE A 212 -10.81 35.07 -51.18
CA ILE A 212 -11.76 35.96 -51.91
C ILE A 212 -13.16 35.28 -51.81
N PRO A 213 -14.32 35.99 -51.89
CA PRO A 213 -14.52 37.45 -51.89
C PRO A 213 -14.92 38.00 -50.51
#